data_AF-A0AAV6C8Z8-F1
#
_entry.id   AF-A0AAV6C8Z8-F1
#
_cell.length_a   1.000
_cell.length_b   1.000
_cell.length_c   1.000
_cell.angle_alpha   90.00
_cell.angle_beta   90.00
_cell.angle_gamma   90.00
#
_symmetry.space_group_name_H-M   'P 1'
#
loop_
_entity.id
_entity.type
_entity.pdbx_description
1 polymer ?
#
loop_
_entity_poly.entity_id
_entity_poly.type
_entity_poly.pdbx_seq_one_letter_code
_entity_poly.pdbx_strand_id
1 'polypeptide(L)'
;MPVAWAEYVAELPSQYGQRPEAPCTPTIIELLGRDSADILMGEVLAIREQVYSSGYRDGVARIRVLKKLKGAAKWNVGETVDVSVLFTTREELARVRPGLSLLLFSGRNYSHELTIDLDDACSPVPASETDLNLVRQGIEQDYSAADTPN
;
A
#
# COMPACT_ATOMS: atom_id res chain seq x y z
N MET A 1 22.41 32.34 -18.12
CA MET A 1 22.14 31.74 -16.80
C MET A 1 23.40 31.86 -15.96
N PRO A 2 23.33 32.21 -14.66
CA PRO A 2 24.50 32.31 -13.81
C PRO A 2 25.17 30.94 -13.62
N VAL A 3 26.51 30.90 -13.50
CA VAL A 3 27.30 29.66 -13.33
C VAL A 3 26.85 28.84 -12.11
N ALA A 4 26.48 29.51 -11.02
CA ALA A 4 25.98 28.86 -9.80
C ALA A 4 24.68 28.06 -10.00
N TRP A 5 23.86 28.39 -11.01
CA TRP A 5 22.67 27.61 -11.33
C TRP A 5 23.01 26.33 -12.11
N ALA A 6 24.07 26.33 -12.90
CA ALA A 6 24.53 25.13 -13.60
C ALA A 6 25.16 24.13 -12.63
N GLU A 7 25.89 24.62 -11.61
CA GLU A 7 26.45 23.80 -10.54
C GLU A 7 25.35 23.20 -9.65
N TYR A 8 24.34 23.99 -9.25
CA TYR A 8 23.19 23.47 -8.49
C TYR A 8 22.43 22.34 -9.23
N VAL A 9 22.30 22.45 -10.56
CA VAL A 9 21.67 21.40 -11.40
C VAL A 9 22.58 20.18 -11.58
N ALA A 10 23.90 20.36 -11.57
CA ALA A 10 24.87 19.27 -11.66
C ALA A 10 25.09 18.53 -10.33
N GLU A 11 24.89 19.22 -9.20
CA GLU A 11 25.01 18.68 -7.84
C GLU A 11 23.71 18.08 -7.30
N LEU A 12 22.57 18.29 -7.98
CA LEU A 12 21.36 17.53 -7.71
C LEU A 12 21.70 16.05 -7.95
N PRO A 13 21.78 15.22 -6.90
CA PRO A 13 22.01 13.81 -7.12
C PRO A 13 20.85 13.34 -7.99
N SER A 14 21.19 12.65 -9.08
CA SER A 14 20.25 11.98 -9.97
C SER A 14 19.56 10.85 -9.20
N GLN A 15 18.70 11.22 -8.23
CA GLN A 15 17.92 10.32 -7.38
C GLN A 15 16.62 9.86 -8.07
N TYR A 16 16.41 10.26 -9.33
CA TYR A 16 15.31 9.77 -10.15
C TYR A 16 15.62 8.46 -10.89
N GLY A 17 16.79 7.85 -10.63
CA GLY A 17 17.16 6.56 -11.21
C GLY A 17 17.27 5.49 -10.14
N GLN A 18 16.25 4.65 -10.03
CA GLN A 18 16.26 3.37 -9.30
C GLN A 18 16.36 3.50 -7.77
N ARG A 19 15.21 3.74 -7.12
CA ARG A 19 15.01 3.21 -5.77
C ARG A 19 15.14 1.68 -5.89
N PRO A 20 16.10 1.02 -5.23
CA PRO A 20 16.02 -0.43 -5.12
C PRO A 20 14.68 -0.73 -4.45
N GLU A 21 13.85 -1.56 -5.11
CA GLU A 21 12.67 -2.19 -4.49
C GLU A 21 13.17 -3.12 -3.38
N ALA A 22 13.63 -2.55 -2.26
CA ALA A 22 13.89 -3.32 -1.08
C ALA A 22 12.52 -3.87 -0.62
N PRO A 23 12.37 -5.19 -0.48
CA PRO A 23 11.12 -5.75 0.03
C PRO A 23 10.82 -5.13 1.39
N CYS A 24 9.54 -4.92 1.68
CA CYS A 24 9.11 -4.38 2.96
C CYS A 24 9.74 -5.19 4.10
N THR A 25 10.41 -4.51 5.03
CA THR A 25 11.07 -5.23 6.12
C THR A 25 10.01 -5.79 7.07
N PRO A 26 10.29 -6.93 7.75
CA PRO A 26 9.36 -7.51 8.71
C PRO A 26 8.87 -6.50 9.76
N THR A 27 9.77 -5.67 10.25
CA THR A 27 9.46 -4.59 11.21
C THR A 27 8.48 -3.58 10.65
N ILE A 28 8.58 -3.19 9.38
CA ILE A 28 7.62 -2.26 8.78
C ILE A 28 6.24 -2.91 8.67
N ILE A 29 6.16 -4.19 8.28
CA ILE A 29 4.88 -4.92 8.19
C ILE A 29 4.21 -5.00 9.57
N GLU A 30 4.98 -5.30 10.62
CA GLU A 30 4.51 -5.29 12.00
C GLU A 30 3.99 -3.92 12.42
N LEU A 31 4.76 -2.85 12.16
CA LEU A 31 4.33 -1.47 12.43
C LEU A 31 3.04 -1.11 11.69
N LEU A 32 2.86 -1.58 10.45
CA LEU A 32 1.62 -1.39 9.72
C LEU A 32 0.45 -2.15 10.34
N GLY A 33 0.68 -3.33 10.89
CA GLY A 33 -0.28 -4.06 11.71
C GLY A 33 -0.76 -3.24 12.91
N ARG A 34 0.17 -2.57 13.59
CA ARG A 34 -0.08 -1.77 14.78
C ARG A 34 -0.76 -0.43 14.46
N ASP A 35 -0.24 0.30 13.49
CA ASP A 35 -0.60 1.73 13.30
C ASP A 35 -1.76 1.94 12.32
N SER A 36 -2.13 0.93 11.53
CA SER A 36 -3.25 1.06 10.58
C SER A 36 -4.60 0.96 11.31
N ALA A 37 -5.56 1.77 10.87
CA ALA A 37 -6.91 1.80 11.43
C ALA A 37 -7.72 0.58 11.02
N ASP A 38 -7.70 0.24 9.71
CA ASP A 38 -8.29 -0.99 9.19
C ASP A 38 -7.27 -1.78 8.39
N ILE A 39 -7.36 -3.10 8.51
CA ILE A 39 -6.51 -4.04 7.79
C ILE A 39 -7.38 -5.17 7.25
N LEU A 40 -7.24 -5.45 5.96
CA LEU A 40 -7.92 -6.56 5.32
C LEU A 40 -7.00 -7.35 4.41
N MET A 41 -7.34 -8.62 4.21
CA MET A 41 -6.77 -9.47 3.20
C MET A 41 -7.75 -9.56 2.04
N GLY A 42 -7.28 -9.34 0.81
CA GLY A 42 -8.10 -9.41 -0.38
C GLY A 42 -7.40 -10.06 -1.57
N GLU A 43 -8.18 -10.57 -2.51
CA GLU A 43 -7.71 -11.13 -3.77
C GLU A 43 -8.01 -10.16 -4.91
N VAL A 44 -7.01 -9.87 -5.74
CA VAL A 44 -7.19 -9.09 -6.96
C VAL A 44 -7.97 -9.91 -7.97
N LEU A 45 -9.13 -9.42 -8.40
CA LEU A 45 -9.96 -10.04 -9.44
C LEU A 45 -9.68 -9.46 -10.82
N ALA A 46 -9.44 -8.15 -10.89
CA ALA A 46 -9.15 -7.43 -12.12
C ALA A 46 -8.34 -6.17 -11.82
N ILE A 47 -7.58 -5.70 -12.80
CA ILE A 47 -6.90 -4.42 -12.77
C ILE A 47 -7.15 -3.71 -14.10
N ARG A 48 -7.43 -2.42 -14.06
CA ARG A 48 -7.54 -1.57 -15.25
C ARG A 48 -6.76 -0.28 -15.05
N GLU A 49 -6.08 0.18 -16.10
CA GLU A 49 -5.53 1.53 -16.18
C GLU A 49 -6.68 2.49 -16.54
N GLN A 50 -6.75 3.62 -15.86
CA GLN A 50 -7.65 4.71 -16.14
C GLN A 50 -6.82 5.95 -16.47
N VAL A 51 -7.21 6.63 -17.55
CA VAL A 51 -6.52 7.82 -18.06
C VAL A 51 -7.51 8.97 -18.05
N TYR A 52 -7.20 10.01 -17.31
CA TYR A 52 -8.03 11.20 -17.20
C TYR A 52 -7.76 12.18 -18.35
N SER A 53 -8.70 13.09 -18.59
CA SER A 53 -8.56 14.14 -19.61
C SER A 53 -7.37 15.06 -19.39
N SER A 54 -6.86 15.17 -18.15
CA SER A 54 -5.64 15.89 -17.80
C SER A 54 -4.34 15.18 -18.21
N GLY A 55 -4.43 13.93 -18.71
CA GLY A 55 -3.28 13.08 -18.97
C GLY A 55 -2.76 12.35 -17.73
N TYR A 56 -3.33 12.63 -16.55
CA TYR A 56 -3.08 11.85 -15.34
C TYR A 56 -3.56 10.40 -15.52
N ARG A 57 -2.84 9.45 -14.93
CA ARG A 57 -3.14 8.03 -15.02
C ARG A 57 -3.17 7.43 -13.62
N ASP A 58 -4.15 6.60 -13.36
CA ASP A 58 -4.23 5.75 -12.18
C ASP A 58 -4.69 4.35 -12.56
N GLY A 59 -4.69 3.46 -11.60
CA GLY A 59 -5.20 2.11 -11.73
C GLY A 59 -6.40 1.92 -10.84
N VAL A 60 -7.31 1.05 -11.26
CA VAL A 60 -8.40 0.58 -10.40
C VAL A 60 -8.31 -0.93 -10.32
N ALA A 61 -7.96 -1.42 -9.12
CA ALA A 61 -7.96 -2.82 -8.79
C ALA A 61 -9.33 -3.21 -8.23
N ARG A 62 -9.96 -4.22 -8.83
CA ARG A 62 -11.16 -4.83 -8.27
C ARG A 62 -10.73 -5.96 -7.34
N ILE A 63 -11.05 -5.85 -6.06
CA ILE A 63 -10.55 -6.74 -5.01
C ILE A 63 -11.72 -7.43 -4.31
N ARG A 64 -11.65 -8.75 -4.15
CA ARG A 64 -12.55 -9.51 -3.28
C ARG A 64 -11.98 -9.53 -1.87
N VAL A 65 -12.75 -9.10 -0.88
CA VAL A 65 -12.35 -9.17 0.52
C VAL A 65 -12.41 -10.63 0.99
N LEU A 66 -11.27 -11.18 1.39
CA LEU A 66 -11.17 -12.54 1.91
C LEU A 66 -11.29 -12.59 3.43
N LYS A 67 -10.70 -11.61 4.12
CA LYS A 67 -10.70 -11.56 5.58
C LYS A 67 -10.53 -10.14 6.10
N LYS A 68 -11.22 -9.81 7.19
CA LYS A 68 -10.91 -8.65 8.03
C LYS A 68 -9.91 -9.04 9.10
N LEU A 69 -8.84 -8.27 9.24
CA LEU A 69 -7.81 -8.51 10.25
C LEU A 69 -7.91 -7.51 11.40
N LYS A 70 -8.20 -6.24 11.10
CA LYS A 70 -8.34 -5.17 12.09
C LYS A 70 -9.32 -4.11 11.60
N GLY A 71 -9.92 -3.39 12.54
CA GLY A 71 -10.76 -2.24 12.28
C GLY A 71 -12.24 -2.56 12.06
N ALA A 72 -13.04 -1.51 11.91
CA ALA A 72 -14.48 -1.57 11.78
C ALA A 72 -14.96 -1.21 10.36
N ALA A 73 -14.05 -1.21 9.38
CA ALA A 73 -14.39 -0.85 8.02
C ALA A 73 -15.64 -1.56 7.49
N LYS A 74 -16.42 -0.79 6.72
CA LYS A 74 -17.73 -1.18 6.17
C LYS A 74 -17.69 -2.37 5.20
N TRP A 75 -16.54 -2.72 4.65
CA TRP A 75 -16.41 -3.77 3.62
C TRP A 75 -16.64 -5.15 4.20
N ASN A 76 -17.51 -5.99 3.64
CA ASN A 76 -17.79 -7.31 4.19
C ASN A 76 -16.91 -8.40 3.57
N VAL A 77 -16.68 -9.50 4.29
CA VAL A 77 -16.01 -10.66 3.71
C VAL A 77 -16.88 -11.21 2.55
N GLY A 78 -16.23 -11.49 1.41
CA GLY A 78 -16.89 -11.87 0.15
C GLY A 78 -17.33 -10.68 -0.71
N GLU A 79 -17.38 -9.47 -0.16
CA GLU A 79 -17.66 -8.26 -0.94
C GLU A 79 -16.54 -7.99 -1.94
N THR A 80 -16.90 -7.39 -3.07
CA THR A 80 -15.95 -6.92 -4.06
C THR A 80 -15.92 -5.40 -4.07
N VAL A 81 -14.72 -4.83 -3.93
CA VAL A 81 -14.49 -3.39 -3.80
C VAL A 81 -13.51 -2.93 -4.87
N ASP A 82 -13.73 -1.72 -5.39
CA ASP A 82 -12.76 -1.08 -6.28
C ASP A 82 -11.79 -0.24 -5.42
N VAL A 83 -10.50 -0.43 -5.66
CA VAL A 83 -9.39 0.16 -4.89
C VAL A 83 -8.48 0.91 -5.87
N SER A 84 -8.17 2.17 -5.55
CA SER A 84 -7.27 2.98 -6.36
C SER A 84 -5.84 2.45 -6.27
N VAL A 85 -5.16 2.39 -7.40
CA VAL A 85 -3.76 1.99 -7.52
C VAL A 85 -2.98 3.17 -8.08
N LEU A 86 -2.07 3.71 -7.28
CA LEU A 86 -1.17 4.78 -7.72
C LEU A 86 0.08 4.14 -8.30
N PHE A 87 0.48 4.58 -9.49
CA PHE A 87 1.68 4.11 -10.16
C PHE A 87 2.26 5.20 -11.06
N THR A 88 3.57 5.16 -11.25
CA THR A 88 4.29 6.03 -12.17
C THR A 88 4.53 5.31 -13.50
N THR A 89 4.77 3.99 -13.46
CA THR A 89 5.10 3.19 -14.64
C THR A 89 4.14 2.01 -14.84
N ARG A 90 4.01 1.55 -16.09
CA ARG A 90 3.22 0.34 -16.39
C ARG A 90 3.85 -0.94 -15.83
N GLU A 91 5.16 -0.93 -15.64
CA GLU A 91 5.91 -2.05 -15.04
C GLU A 91 5.54 -2.22 -13.56
N GLU A 92 5.40 -1.12 -12.83
CA GLU A 92 4.86 -1.13 -11.46
C GLU A 92 3.44 -1.70 -11.44
N LEU A 93 2.55 -1.26 -12.33
CA LEU A 93 1.17 -1.75 -12.37
C LEU A 93 1.09 -3.28 -12.55
N ALA A 94 2.06 -3.88 -13.23
CA ALA A 94 2.13 -5.34 -13.41
C ALA A 94 2.39 -6.11 -12.09
N ARG A 95 2.84 -5.44 -11.02
CA ARG A 95 2.95 -6.01 -9.67
C ARG A 95 1.58 -6.32 -9.06
N VAL A 96 0.51 -5.66 -9.53
CA VAL A 96 -0.88 -5.92 -9.14
C VAL A 96 -1.58 -6.67 -10.28
N ARG A 97 -1.76 -7.98 -10.11
CA ARG A 97 -2.36 -8.84 -11.14
C ARG A 97 -3.47 -9.74 -10.58
N PRO A 98 -4.44 -10.16 -11.41
CA PRO A 98 -5.50 -11.07 -10.98
C PRO A 98 -4.95 -12.35 -10.31
N GLY A 99 -5.65 -12.82 -9.28
CA GLY A 99 -5.28 -13.98 -8.46
C GLY A 99 -4.27 -13.69 -7.34
N LEU A 100 -3.69 -12.48 -7.29
CA LEU A 100 -2.78 -12.10 -6.22
C LEU A 100 -3.56 -11.82 -4.92
N SER A 101 -3.14 -12.43 -3.82
CA SER A 101 -3.65 -12.13 -2.48
C SER A 101 -2.76 -11.09 -1.80
N LEU A 102 -3.37 -10.01 -1.33
CA LEU A 102 -2.70 -8.82 -0.80
C LEU A 102 -3.23 -8.47 0.59
N LEU A 103 -2.37 -7.86 1.39
CA LEU A 103 -2.74 -7.13 2.60
C LEU A 103 -2.97 -5.66 2.23
N LEU A 104 -4.13 -5.14 2.59
CA LEU A 104 -4.50 -3.74 2.39
C LEU A 104 -4.64 -3.05 3.74
N PHE A 105 -4.07 -1.86 3.83
CA PHE A 105 -4.01 -1.06 5.04
C PHE A 105 -4.70 0.28 4.77
N SER A 106 -5.68 0.66 5.61
CA SER A 106 -6.35 1.96 5.55
C SER A 106 -5.83 2.89 6.64
N GLY A 107 -6.13 4.19 6.52
CA GLY A 107 -5.91 5.15 7.60
C GLY A 107 -4.54 5.82 7.61
N ARG A 108 -3.71 5.63 6.57
CA ARG A 108 -2.49 6.43 6.38
C ARG A 108 -2.79 7.90 6.03
N ASN A 109 -3.98 8.17 5.45
CA ASN A 109 -4.45 9.50 5.04
C ASN A 109 -5.88 9.75 5.55
N TYR A 110 -6.29 11.03 5.63
CA TYR A 110 -7.63 11.46 6.09
C TYR A 110 -8.82 10.90 5.30
N SER A 111 -8.60 10.23 4.16
CA SER A 111 -9.69 9.75 3.29
C SER A 111 -10.29 8.40 3.72
N HIS A 112 -9.68 7.65 4.65
CA HIS A 112 -10.11 6.26 4.99
C HIS A 112 -10.24 5.32 3.76
N GLU A 113 -9.77 5.75 2.60
CA GLU A 113 -9.83 4.99 1.37
C GLU A 113 -8.69 3.97 1.34
N LEU A 114 -8.98 2.78 0.80
CA LEU A 114 -7.94 1.83 0.48
C LEU A 114 -7.29 2.30 -0.81
N THR A 115 -5.97 2.46 -0.74
CA THR A 115 -5.14 2.80 -1.89
C THR A 115 -3.95 1.86 -1.88
N ILE A 116 -3.62 1.33 -3.06
CA ILE A 116 -2.36 0.62 -3.29
C ILE A 116 -1.41 1.63 -3.92
N ASP A 117 -0.42 2.08 -3.17
CA ASP A 117 0.61 2.98 -3.68
C ASP A 117 1.81 2.13 -4.15
N LEU A 118 2.10 2.12 -5.44
CA LEU A 118 3.20 1.34 -6.01
C LEU A 118 4.53 2.09 -5.99
N ASP A 119 4.52 3.40 -5.71
CA ASP A 119 5.72 4.20 -5.46
C ASP A 119 6.26 3.99 -4.02
N ASP A 120 5.43 3.45 -3.12
CA ASP A 120 5.85 2.95 -1.81
C ASP A 120 6.53 1.58 -1.95
N ALA A 121 7.78 1.49 -1.50
CA ALA A 121 8.58 0.27 -1.52
C ALA A 121 7.89 -0.90 -0.76
N CYS A 122 7.04 -0.57 0.20
CA CYS A 122 6.30 -1.56 0.97
C CYS A 122 4.98 -2.01 0.35
N SER A 123 4.48 -1.37 -0.71
CA SER A 123 3.18 -1.70 -1.30
C SER A 123 3.35 -2.19 -2.74
N PRO A 124 2.64 -3.27 -3.16
CA PRO A 124 1.64 -3.99 -2.38
C PRO A 124 2.29 -5.06 -1.47
N VAL A 125 1.77 -5.24 -0.25
CA VAL A 125 2.24 -6.30 0.66
C VAL A 125 1.53 -7.62 0.30
N PRO A 126 2.26 -8.68 -0.07
CA PRO A 126 1.67 -10.00 -0.29
C PRO A 126 1.02 -10.55 0.97
N ALA A 127 -0.07 -11.30 0.82
CA ALA A 127 -0.71 -11.99 1.95
C ALA A 127 -0.10 -13.38 2.20
N SER A 128 1.22 -13.45 2.39
CA SER A 128 1.89 -14.70 2.78
C SER A 128 1.61 -15.03 4.26
N GLU A 129 1.82 -16.27 4.67
CA GLU A 129 1.66 -16.67 6.08
C GLU A 129 2.63 -15.91 7.01
N THR A 130 3.86 -15.66 6.54
CA THR A 130 4.85 -14.86 7.26
C THR A 130 4.37 -13.43 7.47
N ASP A 131 3.89 -12.78 6.41
CA ASP A 131 3.41 -11.39 6.49
C ASP A 131 2.15 -11.27 7.36
N LEU A 132 1.25 -12.26 7.27
CA LEU A 132 0.07 -12.34 8.12
C LEU A 132 0.42 -12.47 9.61
N ASN A 133 1.46 -13.23 9.95
CA ASN A 133 1.90 -13.37 11.34
C ASN A 133 2.50 -12.07 11.88
N LEU A 134 3.28 -11.35 11.07
CA LEU A 134 3.83 -10.04 11.44
C LEU A 134 2.73 -9.00 11.66
N VAL A 135 1.73 -8.97 10.76
CA VAL A 135 0.55 -8.10 10.93
C VAL A 135 -0.18 -8.44 12.23
N ARG A 136 -0.41 -9.73 12.55
CA ARG A 136 -1.07 -10.13 13.80
C ARG A 136 -0.30 -9.67 15.04
N GLN A 137 1.03 -9.80 15.03
CA GLN A 137 1.86 -9.32 16.13
C GLN A 137 1.69 -7.81 16.34
N GLY A 138 1.71 -7.03 15.26
CA GLY A 138 1.45 -5.58 15.35
C GLY A 138 0.06 -5.25 15.89
N ILE A 139 -0.97 -5.98 15.46
CA ILE A 139 -2.34 -5.82 15.96
C ILE A 139 -2.43 -6.12 17.46
N GLU A 140 -1.79 -7.20 17.92
CA GLU A 140 -1.77 -7.58 19.33
C GLU A 140 -1.07 -6.52 20.20
N GLN A 141 0.02 -5.94 19.69
CA GLN A 141 0.70 -4.82 20.37
C GLN A 141 -0.22 -3.62 20.56
N ASP A 142 -0.96 -3.22 19.52
CA ASP A 142 -1.90 -2.10 19.57
C ASP A 142 -2.96 -2.29 20.67
N TYR A 143 -3.61 -3.46 20.70
CA TYR A 143 -4.62 -3.76 21.71
C TYR A 143 -4.05 -3.87 23.13
N SER A 144 -2.85 -4.45 23.28
CA SER A 144 -2.23 -4.58 24.60
C SER A 144 -1.88 -3.22 25.24
N ALA A 145 -1.56 -2.20 24.42
CA ALA A 145 -1.28 -0.86 24.90
C ALA A 145 -2.55 -0.13 25.37
N ALA A 146 -3.71 -0.45 24.78
CA ALA A 146 -4.99 0.11 25.17
C ALA A 146 -5.53 -0.43 26.50
N ASP A 147 -5.13 -1.65 26.88
CA ASP A 147 -5.60 -2.35 28.09
C ASP A 147 -4.83 -2.00 29.38
N THR A 148 -3.83 -1.11 29.31
CA THR A 148 -3.20 -0.54 30.52
C THR A 148 -3.92 0.74 30.96
N PRO A 149 -4.81 0.69 31.97
CA PRO A 149 -5.41 1.90 32.53
C PRO A 149 -4.32 2.72 33.23
N ASN A 150 -4.25 4.02 32.90
CA ASN A 150 -3.51 5.01 33.69
C ASN A 150 -4.12 5.20 35.07
#